data_AF-A0A0M5IX84-F1
#
_entry.id   AF-A0A0M5IX84-F1
#
_cell.length_a   1.000
_cell.length_b   1.000
_cell.length_c   1.000
_cell.angle_alpha   90.00
_cell.angle_beta   90.00
_cell.angle_gamma   90.00
#
_symmetry.space_group_name_H-M   'P 1'
#
loop_
_entity.id
_entity.type
_entity.pdbx_description
1 polymer ?
#
loop_
_entity_poly.entity_id
_entity_poly.type
_entity_poly.pdbx_seq_one_letter_code
_entity_poly.pdbx_strand_id
1 'polypeptide(L)'
;MTVLTVTDHAITRYRERVEDIPDECIVQTLTGPQFDMVAKMGGGSVILPSGHRVVCSAIAVVTVLPKGVKCLTRPGYARRR
;
A
#
# COMPACT_ATOMS: atom_id res chain seq x y z
N MET A 1 12.92 5.01 -13.23
CA MET A 1 11.62 5.14 -12.54
C MET A 1 11.01 3.76 -12.49
N THR A 2 10.73 3.23 -11.29
CA THR A 2 10.02 1.96 -11.14
C THR A 2 8.53 2.27 -11.11
N VAL A 3 7.81 1.93 -12.19
CA VAL A 3 6.36 2.13 -12.22
C VAL A 3 5.73 1.07 -11.32
N LEU A 4 5.30 1.47 -10.13
CA LEU A 4 4.52 0.61 -9.23
C LEU A 4 3.10 0.47 -9.75
N THR A 5 2.65 -0.77 -9.96
CA THR A 5 1.27 -1.02 -10.38
C THR A 5 0.33 -0.87 -9.18
N VAL A 6 -0.62 0.05 -9.26
CA VAL A 6 -1.72 0.12 -8.29
C VAL A 6 -2.77 -0.92 -8.70
N THR A 7 -3.07 -1.86 -7.80
CA THR A 7 -4.05 -2.92 -8.10
C THR A 7 -5.48 -2.43 -7.89
N ASP A 8 -6.43 -2.98 -8.65
CA ASP A 8 -7.88 -2.71 -8.46
C ASP A 8 -8.34 -3.02 -7.03
N HIS A 9 -7.72 -4.03 -6.41
CA HIS A 9 -7.98 -4.35 -5.01
C HIS A 9 -7.58 -3.20 -4.08
N ALA A 10 -6.40 -2.62 -4.26
CA ALA A 10 -5.96 -1.48 -3.46
C ALA A 10 -6.87 -0.27 -3.63
N ILE A 11 -7.33 0.00 -4.86
CA ILE A 11 -8.27 1.07 -5.18
C ILE A 11 -9.60 0.85 -4.45
N THR A 12 -10.18 -0.34 -4.59
CA THR A 12 -11.44 -0.72 -3.91
C THR A 12 -11.31 -0.53 -2.40
N ARG A 13 -10.21 -1.01 -1.79
CA ARG A 13 -9.98 -0.85 -0.35
C ARG A 13 -9.73 0.59 0.08
N TYR A 14 -9.17 1.42 -0.79
CA TYR A 14 -9.02 2.84 -0.52
C TYR A 14 -10.40 3.51 -0.42
N ARG A 15 -11.29 3.27 -1.38
CA ARG A 15 -12.66 3.81 -1.36
C ARG A 15 -13.43 3.44 -0.11
N GLU A 16 -13.38 2.16 0.25
CA GLU A 16 -14.12 1.63 1.41
C GLU A 16 -13.62 2.17 2.76
N ARG A 17 -12.33 2.53 2.87
CA ARG A 17 -11.66 2.74 4.17
C ARG A 17 -11.17 4.16 4.38
N VAL A 18 -10.75 4.83 3.32
CA VAL A 18 -10.13 6.15 3.39
C VAL A 18 -11.11 7.20 2.93
N GLU A 19 -11.49 7.15 1.65
CA GLU A 19 -12.33 8.16 1.02
C GLU A 19 -12.84 7.67 -0.34
N ASP A 20 -14.12 7.90 -0.65
CA ASP A 20 -14.73 7.53 -1.93
C ASP A 20 -14.52 8.64 -2.98
N ILE A 21 -13.42 8.52 -3.73
CA ILE A 21 -13.00 9.48 -4.77
C ILE A 21 -12.73 8.75 -6.11
N PRO A 22 -12.58 9.49 -7.23
CA PRO A 22 -12.28 8.90 -8.53
C PRO A 22 -10.96 8.11 -8.55
N ASP A 23 -10.89 7.07 -9.39
CA ASP A 23 -9.74 6.14 -9.44
C ASP A 23 -8.42 6.87 -9.71
N GLU A 24 -8.43 7.86 -10.59
CA GLU A 24 -7.25 8.66 -10.93
C GLU A 24 -6.67 9.37 -9.71
N CYS A 25 -7.52 9.93 -8.84
CA CYS A 25 -7.11 10.58 -7.60
C CYS A 25 -6.55 9.56 -6.59
N ILE A 26 -7.12 8.36 -6.54
CA ILE A 26 -6.62 7.27 -5.68
C ILE A 26 -5.25 6.82 -6.17
N VAL A 27 -5.08 6.62 -7.48
CA VAL A 27 -3.79 6.23 -8.07
C VAL A 27 -2.73 7.29 -7.81
N GLN A 28 -3.05 8.57 -7.98
CA GLN A 28 -2.12 9.67 -7.62
C GLN A 28 -1.74 9.65 -6.14
N THR A 29 -2.68 9.33 -5.25
CA THR A 29 -2.43 9.25 -3.81
C THR A 29 -1.59 8.01 -3.43
N LEU A 30 -1.78 6.91 -4.16
CA LEU A 30 -1.08 5.63 -3.97
C LEU A 30 0.22 5.53 -4.79
N THR A 31 0.68 6.63 -5.36
CA THR A 31 1.96 6.73 -6.08
C THR A 31 2.81 7.85 -5.50
N GLY A 32 4.10 7.87 -5.85
CA GLY A 32 5.05 8.89 -5.41
C GLY A 32 6.27 8.35 -4.67
N PRO A 33 7.16 9.25 -4.20
CA PRO A 33 8.52 8.88 -3.77
C PRO A 33 8.57 7.88 -2.61
N GLN A 34 7.60 7.95 -1.70
CA GLN A 34 7.48 7.02 -0.57
C GLN A 34 7.18 5.58 -1.02
N PHE A 35 6.35 5.43 -2.05
CA PHE A 35 6.02 4.12 -2.61
C PHE A 35 7.20 3.57 -3.39
N ASP A 36 7.85 4.40 -4.20
CA ASP A 36 9.07 4.03 -4.94
C ASP A 36 10.17 3.53 -4.00
N MET A 37 10.36 4.20 -2.86
CA MET A 37 11.33 3.77 -1.86
C MET A 37 10.96 2.41 -1.26
N VAL A 38 9.69 2.18 -0.93
CA VAL A 38 9.21 0.89 -0.43
C VAL A 38 9.38 -0.23 -1.47
N ALA A 39 9.14 0.06 -2.74
CA ALA A 39 9.42 -0.89 -3.83
C ALA A 39 10.90 -1.25 -3.93
N LYS A 40 11.79 -0.25 -3.87
CA LYS A 40 13.25 -0.47 -3.87
C LYS A 40 13.74 -1.29 -2.68
N MET A 41 13.06 -1.20 -1.54
CA MET A 41 13.35 -2.02 -0.35
C MET A 41 12.79 -3.46 -0.44
N GLY A 42 12.11 -3.82 -1.53
CA GLY A 42 11.50 -5.15 -1.71
C GLY A 42 10.06 -5.28 -1.21
N GLY A 43 9.41 -4.16 -0.87
CA GLY A 43 8.07 -4.11 -0.31
C GLY A 43 8.03 -3.63 1.14
N GLY A 44 6.83 -3.50 1.69
CA GLY A 44 6.61 -2.97 3.03
C GLY A 44 5.27 -2.26 3.17
N SER A 45 5.25 -1.19 3.96
CA SER A 45 4.03 -0.40 4.15
C SER A 45 4.31 1.09 4.27
N VAL A 46 3.45 1.90 3.65
CA VAL A 46 3.43 3.36 3.73
C VAL A 46 2.28 3.79 4.63
N ILE A 47 2.48 4.80 5.47
CA ILE A 47 1.41 5.41 6.27
C ILE A 47 0.96 6.67 5.55
N LEU A 48 -0.31 6.74 5.17
CA LEU A 48 -0.91 7.91 4.57
C LEU A 48 -1.11 9.02 5.62
N PRO A 49 -1.21 10.29 5.20
CA PRO A 49 -1.55 11.40 6.11
C PRO A 49 -2.86 11.17 6.88
N SER A 50 -3.81 10.44 6.31
CA SER A 50 -5.08 10.05 6.95
C SER A 50 -4.91 9.04 8.11
N GLY A 51 -3.69 8.50 8.29
CA GLY A 51 -3.35 7.49 9.29
C GLY A 51 -3.63 6.05 8.85
N HIS A 52 -4.05 5.85 7.61
CA HIS A 52 -4.24 4.53 7.02
C HIS A 52 -2.92 3.95 6.54
N ARG A 53 -2.79 2.63 6.57
CA ARG A 53 -1.57 1.96 6.15
C ARG A 53 -1.76 1.25 4.82
N VAL A 54 -0.95 1.59 3.84
CA VAL A 54 -0.95 0.97 2.52
C VAL A 54 0.15 -0.09 2.47
N VAL A 55 -0.20 -1.30 2.09
CA VAL A 55 0.73 -2.42 1.94
C VAL A 55 1.19 -2.51 0.49
N CYS A 56 2.50 -2.56 0.31
CA CYS A 56 3.13 -2.59 -1.00
C CYS A 56 4.07 -3.79 -1.10
N SER A 57 4.12 -4.39 -2.28
CA SER A 57 5.16 -5.33 -2.69
C SER A 57 6.29 -4.58 -3.40
N ALA A 58 7.31 -5.30 -3.87
CA ALA A 58 8.38 -4.73 -4.69
C ALA A 58 7.87 -4.13 -6.03
N ILE A 59 6.70 -4.56 -6.53
CA ILE A 59 6.21 -4.22 -7.87
C ILE A 59 4.81 -3.60 -7.90
N ALA A 60 4.04 -3.71 -6.81
CA ALA A 60 2.65 -3.30 -6.79
C ALA A 60 2.15 -2.85 -5.42
N VAL A 61 1.18 -1.93 -5.42
CA VAL A 61 0.37 -1.57 -4.25
C VAL A 61 -0.76 -2.58 -4.10
N VAL A 62 -0.78 -3.30 -2.98
CA VAL A 62 -1.59 -4.51 -2.80
C VAL A 62 -2.91 -4.22 -2.09
N THR A 63 -2.88 -3.48 -0.98
CA THR A 63 -4.10 -3.21 -0.18
C THR A 63 -3.91 -1.99 0.72
N VAL A 64 -5.02 -1.40 1.14
CA VAL A 64 -5.08 -0.35 2.18
C VAL A 64 -5.69 -0.94 3.43
N LEU A 65 -5.03 -0.88 4.58
CA LEU A 65 -5.53 -1.37 5.86
C LEU A 65 -6.40 -0.32 6.57
N PRO A 66 -7.35 -0.73 7.43
CA PRO A 66 -8.10 0.18 8.27
C PRO A 66 -7.16 0.98 9.19
N LYS A 67 -7.60 2.18 9.60
CA LYS A 67 -6.85 3.02 10.53
C LYS A 67 -6.56 2.27 11.84
N GLY A 68 -5.33 2.40 12.34
CA GLY A 68 -4.91 1.79 13.61
C GLY A 68 -4.55 0.30 13.54
N VAL A 69 -4.72 -0.36 12.39
CA VAL A 69 -4.26 -1.73 12.21
C VAL A 69 -2.75 -1.74 11.98
N LYS A 70 -2.01 -2.29 12.94
CA LYS A 70 -0.59 -2.61 12.75
C LYS A 70 -0.52 -3.71 11.68
N CYS A 71 0.43 -3.63 10.73
CA CYS A 71 0.78 -4.82 9.97
C CYS A 71 1.25 -5.84 11.00
N LEU A 72 0.39 -6.79 11.34
CA LEU A 72 0.81 -7.99 12.02
C LEU A 72 1.82 -8.61 11.06
N THR A 73 3.09 -8.56 11.42
CA THR A 73 4.10 -9.47 10.89
C THR A 73 3.42 -10.82 10.85
N ARG A 74 3.18 -11.38 9.65
CA ARG A 74 2.65 -12.73 9.53
C ARG A 74 3.49 -13.62 10.45
N PRO A 75 2.91 -14.29 11.47
CA PRO A 75 3.65 -15.29 12.25
C PRO A 75 3.82 -16.55 11.37
N GLY A 76 4.60 -16.43 10.30
CA GLY A 76 4.74 -17.48 9.29
C GLY A 76 5.65 -17.18 8.11
N TYR A 77 6.21 -15.96 7.99
CA TYR A 77 7.20 -15.62 6.95
C TYR A 77 8.55 -15.17 7.52
N ALA A 78 8.85 -15.57 8.76
CA ALA A 78 10.22 -15.59 9.24
C ALA A 78 10.88 -16.88 8.71
N ARG A 79 11.79 -16.71 7.75
CA ARG A 79 12.81 -17.67 7.27
C ARG A 79 12.56 -19.14 7.65
N ARG A 80 12.12 -19.97 6.68
CA ARG A 80 12.60 -21.36 6.69
C ARG A 80 14.10 -21.30 6.42
N ARG A 81 14.88 -21.78 7.40
CA ARG A 81 16.32 -22.04 7.29
C ARG A 81 16.63 -22.91 6.08
#